data_AF-Q05FY8-F1
#
_entry.id   AF-Q05FY8-F1
#
_cell.length_a   1.000
_cell.length_b   1.000
_cell.length_c   1.000
_cell.angle_alpha   90.00
_cell.angle_beta   90.00
_cell.angle_gamma   90.00
#
_symmetry.space_group_name_H-M   'P 1'
#
loop_
_entity.id
_entity.type
_entity.pdbx_description
1 polymer ?
#
loop_
_entity_poly.entity_id
_entity_poly.type
_entity_poly.pdbx_seq_one_letter_code
_entity_poly.pdbx_strand_id
1 'polypeptide(L)'
;MNIFNIIIIGAGHSGIEAAISASKICNKIKIITSNLENLGIMSCNPSIGGIGKSHLVKELELFGGIMPEASDYSRIHSKLLNYKKGESVHSLRYQIDRILYKNYILKILFLKKNILIEQNEINKIIRFKKKILIFNKLKFFNIAKIIIVCAGTFINSKIYIGKNIKALNKAEKKSISYSFKKINLFISKLKTGTPPRLDLNYLNYKKLSVQYSDYTISYGKNFNFNNNVKCFITNTDNKINNFIKKNIKNSSLFNLKFKSIGPRYCPSIEDKIFKFPNNKNHQIFLEPESYFSKEIYVNGLSNSLSYNIQKKLIKKILGIKKSYIIRYAYNIQYDYFDPRCLKISLNIKFANNIFLAGQINGTTGYEEASSQGFVAGINSARKILKLPLWKPKKWNSYIGVLLYDLTNFGIQEPYRIFTSKSDNRLFLRFDNAIFRLINISYYLGCLPIVKFKYYNSLIYKFYKNLINIRKIKLFDNFYLFKLIIIMSKYYGYIKKKYFK
;
A
#
# COMPACT_ATOMS: atom_id res chain seq x y z
N MET A 1 25.71 24.32 6.81
CA MET A 1 24.51 23.48 7.06
C MET A 1 23.44 23.79 6.02
N ASN A 2 23.04 22.81 5.20
CA ASN A 2 22.04 23.04 4.16
C ASN A 2 20.62 22.98 4.72
N ILE A 3 19.81 24.01 4.45
CA ILE A 3 18.38 24.01 4.77
C ILE A 3 17.64 23.28 3.65
N PHE A 4 16.97 22.19 4.01
CA PHE A 4 16.12 21.44 3.10
C PHE A 4 14.72 22.05 3.03
N ASN A 5 14.11 21.99 1.85
CA ASN A 5 12.72 22.35 1.71
C ASN A 5 11.83 21.28 2.36
N ILE A 6 12.12 20.00 2.07
CA ILE A 6 11.35 18.86 2.58
C ILE A 6 12.32 17.79 3.08
N ILE A 7 12.09 17.29 4.29
CA ILE A 7 12.73 16.08 4.79
C ILE A 7 11.69 14.99 5.01
N ILE A 8 11.89 13.83 4.37
CA ILE A 8 11.08 12.63 4.52
C ILE A 8 11.78 11.70 5.52
N ILE A 9 11.07 11.32 6.58
CA ILE A 9 11.57 10.41 7.62
C ILE A 9 11.00 9.02 7.37
N GLY A 10 11.85 8.09 6.94
CA GLY A 10 11.50 6.73 6.55
C GLY A 10 11.36 6.57 5.04
N ALA A 11 11.98 5.54 4.49
CA ALA A 11 12.01 5.24 3.06
C ALA A 11 11.18 3.98 2.70
N GLY A 12 10.05 3.77 3.38
CA GLY A 12 9.04 2.80 2.96
C GLY A 12 8.25 3.28 1.75
N HIS A 13 7.22 2.54 1.35
CA HIS A 13 6.35 2.87 0.21
C HIS A 13 5.81 4.31 0.22
N SER A 14 5.32 4.80 1.37
CA SER A 14 4.87 6.19 1.50
C SER A 14 6.02 7.20 1.39
N GLY A 15 7.19 6.90 1.97
CA GLY A 15 8.35 7.79 1.92
C GLY A 15 8.94 7.93 0.53
N ILE A 16 9.02 6.82 -0.21
CA ILE A 16 9.50 6.78 -1.59
C ILE A 16 8.58 7.58 -2.51
N GLU A 17 7.27 7.33 -2.44
CA GLU A 17 6.31 8.11 -3.23
C GLU A 17 6.30 9.58 -2.84
N ALA A 18 6.42 9.90 -1.55
CA ALA A 18 6.50 11.29 -1.09
C ALA A 18 7.71 12.01 -1.67
N ALA A 19 8.88 11.36 -1.68
CA ALA A 19 10.10 11.95 -2.21
C ALA A 19 10.03 12.14 -3.74
N ILE A 20 9.64 11.09 -4.48
CA ILE A 20 9.57 11.13 -5.95
C ILE A 20 8.49 12.10 -6.43
N SER A 21 7.33 12.14 -5.78
CA SER A 21 6.28 13.08 -6.14
C SER A 21 6.69 14.53 -5.85
N ALA A 22 7.24 14.81 -4.67
CA ALA A 22 7.74 16.14 -4.32
C ALA A 22 8.86 16.61 -5.26
N SER A 23 9.75 15.70 -5.68
CA SER A 23 10.90 16.03 -6.53
C SER A 23 10.54 16.42 -7.96
N LYS A 24 9.28 16.27 -8.36
CA LYS A 24 8.80 16.72 -9.67
C LYS A 24 8.58 18.22 -9.74
N ILE A 25 8.24 18.83 -8.60
CA ILE A 25 7.83 20.24 -8.53
C ILE A 25 8.69 21.04 -7.55
N CYS A 26 9.50 20.41 -6.71
CA CYS A 26 10.36 21.09 -5.74
C CYS A 26 11.77 20.48 -5.72
N ASN A 27 12.71 21.22 -5.13
CA ASN A 27 14.12 20.86 -4.97
C ASN A 27 14.53 20.87 -3.49
N LYS A 28 15.78 20.48 -3.19
CA LYS A 28 16.32 20.38 -1.81
C LYS A 28 15.47 19.43 -0.96
N ILE A 29 15.30 18.20 -1.46
CA ILE A 29 14.56 17.13 -0.80
C ILE A 29 15.56 16.15 -0.20
N LYS A 30 15.28 15.69 1.02
CA LYS A 30 16.10 14.68 1.69
C LYS A 30 15.24 13.54 2.21
N ILE A 31 15.68 12.30 1.99
CA ILE A 31 15.14 11.11 2.64
C ILE A 31 16.12 10.72 3.75
N ILE A 32 15.61 10.50 4.97
CA ILE A 32 16.39 9.93 6.07
C ILE A 32 15.79 8.58 6.41
N THR A 33 16.57 7.51 6.31
CA THR A 33 16.15 6.14 6.61
C THR A 33 17.10 5.46 7.58
N SER A 34 16.62 4.58 8.44
CA SER A 34 17.49 3.86 9.39
C SER A 34 18.35 2.80 8.71
N ASN A 35 17.95 2.31 7.54
CA ASN A 35 18.69 1.32 6.77
C ASN A 35 18.46 1.55 5.26
N LEU A 36 19.54 1.76 4.51
CA LEU A 36 19.52 1.96 3.05
C LEU A 36 19.15 0.71 2.26
N GLU A 37 19.47 -0.47 2.80
CA GLU A 37 19.14 -1.74 2.17
C GLU A 37 17.63 -2.03 2.20
N ASN A 38 16.86 -1.32 3.03
CA ASN A 38 15.42 -1.52 3.18
C ASN A 38 14.57 -0.59 2.31
N LEU A 39 15.18 0.21 1.44
CA LEU A 39 14.45 1.05 0.49
C LEU A 39 13.58 0.19 -0.43
N GLY A 40 12.27 0.44 -0.42
CA GLY A 40 11.33 -0.26 -1.30
C GLY A 40 11.08 -1.71 -0.91
N ILE A 41 11.48 -2.14 0.30
CA ILE A 41 11.26 -3.51 0.74
C ILE A 41 9.76 -3.81 0.92
N MET A 42 9.31 -4.95 0.40
CA MET A 42 7.96 -5.47 0.62
C MET A 42 7.97 -6.35 1.88
N SER A 43 7.46 -5.88 3.01
CA SER A 43 7.58 -6.61 4.29
C SER A 43 6.56 -7.75 4.47
N CYS A 44 5.43 -7.69 3.77
CA CYS A 44 4.28 -8.59 3.94
C CYS A 44 4.09 -9.49 2.73
N ASN A 45 3.01 -9.36 1.95
CA ASN A 45 2.79 -10.15 0.74
C ASN A 45 3.67 -9.64 -0.43
N PRO A 46 4.34 -10.50 -1.22
CA PRO A 46 4.94 -10.19 -2.53
C PRO A 46 3.93 -9.79 -3.65
N SER A 47 2.99 -8.88 -3.37
CA SER A 47 1.97 -8.50 -4.35
C SER A 47 1.64 -7.02 -4.36
N ILE A 48 1.25 -6.50 -5.53
CA ILE A 48 0.71 -5.16 -5.71
C ILE A 48 -0.65 -5.23 -6.42
N GLY A 49 -1.62 -4.50 -5.89
CA GLY A 49 -2.99 -4.43 -6.41
C GLY A 49 -3.95 -5.37 -5.68
N GLY A 50 -4.96 -5.83 -6.40
CA GLY A 50 -6.14 -6.50 -5.85
C GLY A 50 -7.28 -5.53 -5.56
N ILE A 51 -8.34 -6.04 -4.92
CA ILE A 51 -9.62 -5.32 -4.78
C ILE A 51 -9.41 -3.96 -4.10
N GLY A 52 -9.82 -2.87 -4.77
CA GLY A 52 -9.63 -1.49 -4.33
C GLY A 52 -8.19 -0.97 -4.46
N LYS A 53 -7.21 -1.79 -4.08
CA LYS A 53 -5.77 -1.48 -4.16
C LYS A 53 -5.30 -1.20 -5.59
N SER A 54 -5.75 -1.99 -6.56
CA SER A 54 -5.44 -1.77 -7.99
C SER A 54 -5.91 -0.41 -8.48
N HIS A 55 -7.00 0.12 -7.92
CA HIS A 55 -7.51 1.43 -8.27
C HIS A 55 -6.57 2.51 -7.74
N LEU A 56 -6.11 2.40 -6.50
CA LEU A 56 -5.09 3.31 -5.97
C LEU A 56 -3.80 3.30 -6.82
N VAL A 57 -3.33 2.12 -7.22
CA VAL A 57 -2.15 1.99 -8.11
C VAL A 57 -2.42 2.65 -9.46
N LYS A 58 -3.60 2.44 -10.05
CA LYS A 58 -3.96 3.08 -11.33
C LYS A 58 -4.09 4.60 -11.22
N GLU A 59 -4.60 5.10 -10.11
CA GLU A 59 -4.67 6.54 -9.86
C GLU A 59 -3.26 7.12 -9.69
N LEU A 60 -2.39 6.45 -8.94
CA LEU A 60 -0.97 6.82 -8.84
C LEU A 60 -0.30 6.86 -10.21
N GLU A 61 -0.62 5.94 -11.12
CA GLU A 61 -0.02 5.89 -12.46
C GLU A 61 -0.29 7.18 -13.25
N LEU A 62 -1.54 7.65 -13.20
CA LEU A 62 -1.97 8.89 -13.84
C LEU A 62 -1.39 10.13 -13.17
N PHE A 63 -1.11 10.06 -11.87
CA PHE A 63 -0.37 11.08 -11.14
C PHE A 63 1.16 10.96 -11.29
N GLY A 64 1.62 9.93 -12.00
CA GLY A 64 3.04 9.61 -12.23
C GLY A 64 3.79 9.13 -10.98
N GLY A 65 3.11 8.52 -10.02
CA GLY A 65 3.75 7.80 -8.91
C GLY A 65 4.65 6.67 -9.42
N ILE A 66 5.56 6.21 -8.57
CA ILE A 66 6.56 5.19 -8.95
C ILE A 66 6.05 3.75 -8.81
N MET A 67 5.17 3.48 -7.86
CA MET A 67 4.67 2.13 -7.56
C MET A 67 4.11 1.41 -8.81
N PRO A 68 3.32 2.06 -9.69
CA PRO A 68 2.78 1.40 -10.88
C PRO A 68 3.89 0.95 -11.82
N GLU A 69 4.85 1.84 -12.11
CA GLU A 69 5.99 1.54 -12.98
C GLU A 69 6.91 0.47 -12.39
N ALA A 70 7.22 0.56 -11.10
CA ALA A 70 8.00 -0.46 -10.40
C ALA A 70 7.28 -1.81 -10.40
N SER A 71 5.95 -1.82 -10.24
CA SER A 71 5.14 -3.04 -10.27
C SER A 71 5.03 -3.66 -11.65
N ASP A 72 4.93 -2.85 -12.72
CA ASP A 72 4.95 -3.35 -14.09
C ASP A 72 6.31 -3.97 -14.44
N TYR A 73 7.42 -3.36 -13.99
CA TYR A 73 8.79 -3.86 -14.23
C TYR A 73 9.08 -5.18 -13.50
N SER A 74 8.60 -5.33 -12.28
CA SER A 74 8.92 -6.46 -11.38
C SER A 74 7.83 -7.54 -11.33
N ARG A 75 6.82 -7.45 -12.21
CA ARG A 75 5.74 -8.42 -12.29
C ARG A 75 6.26 -9.80 -12.72
N ILE A 76 5.79 -10.83 -12.04
CA ILE A 76 6.08 -12.24 -12.40
C ILE A 76 4.83 -13.07 -12.65
N HIS A 77 3.68 -12.62 -12.17
CA HIS A 77 2.37 -13.24 -12.39
C HIS A 77 1.27 -12.19 -12.26
N SER A 78 0.16 -12.36 -12.99
CA SER A 78 -0.94 -11.40 -13.03
C SER A 78 -2.31 -12.05 -13.00
N LYS A 79 -3.21 -11.45 -12.21
CA LYS A 79 -4.63 -11.80 -12.11
C LYS A 79 -5.54 -10.61 -12.32
N LEU A 80 -6.62 -10.78 -13.08
CA LEU A 80 -7.77 -9.85 -13.03
C LEU A 80 -8.85 -10.40 -12.10
N LEU A 81 -8.91 -9.85 -10.90
CA LEU A 81 -9.89 -10.26 -9.90
C LEU A 81 -11.29 -9.74 -10.24
N ASN A 82 -12.31 -10.52 -9.86
CA ASN A 82 -13.72 -10.19 -10.05
C ASN A 82 -14.14 -9.94 -11.52
N TYR A 83 -13.41 -10.51 -12.48
CA TYR A 83 -13.73 -10.35 -13.92
C TYR A 83 -15.22 -10.61 -14.25
N LYS A 84 -15.80 -11.68 -13.69
CA LYS A 84 -17.22 -12.03 -13.90
C LYS A 84 -18.24 -11.12 -13.19
N LYS A 85 -17.81 -10.16 -12.36
CA LYS A 85 -18.70 -9.32 -11.53
C LYS A 85 -18.88 -7.89 -12.06
N GLY A 86 -18.44 -7.61 -13.29
CA GLY A 86 -18.54 -6.31 -13.95
C GLY A 86 -17.39 -5.35 -13.64
N GLU A 87 -17.19 -4.38 -14.54
CA GLU A 87 -16.00 -3.52 -14.64
C GLU A 87 -15.79 -2.66 -13.39
N SER A 88 -16.86 -2.32 -12.68
CA SER A 88 -16.81 -1.52 -11.45
C SER A 88 -16.01 -2.16 -10.31
N VAL A 89 -15.80 -3.47 -10.35
CA VAL A 89 -15.06 -4.22 -9.32
C VAL A 89 -13.88 -4.99 -9.88
N HIS A 90 -13.62 -4.90 -11.19
CA HIS A 90 -12.42 -5.46 -11.82
C HIS A 90 -11.18 -4.90 -11.13
N SER A 91 -10.27 -5.78 -10.73
CA SER A 91 -9.09 -5.36 -9.99
C SER A 91 -7.87 -6.16 -10.38
N LEU A 92 -6.87 -5.47 -10.92
CA LEU A 92 -5.59 -6.07 -11.31
C LEU A 92 -4.77 -6.42 -10.06
N ARG A 93 -4.23 -7.63 -9.99
CA ARG A 93 -3.33 -8.06 -8.92
C ARG A 93 -2.09 -8.66 -9.55
N TYR A 94 -0.93 -8.12 -9.23
CA TYR A 94 0.35 -8.69 -9.62
C TYR A 94 1.00 -9.42 -8.46
N GLN A 95 1.64 -10.52 -8.79
CA GLN A 95 2.74 -11.04 -8.02
C GLN A 95 4.03 -10.33 -8.44
N ILE A 96 4.82 -9.93 -7.46
CA ILE A 96 5.99 -9.09 -7.63
C ILE A 96 7.24 -9.84 -7.19
N ASP A 97 8.27 -9.82 -8.03
CA ASP A 97 9.61 -10.15 -7.62
C ASP A 97 10.14 -9.04 -6.68
N ARG A 98 10.35 -9.39 -5.41
CA ARG A 98 10.79 -8.45 -4.39
C ARG A 98 12.13 -7.81 -4.67
N ILE A 99 13.05 -8.56 -5.27
CA ILE A 99 14.42 -8.11 -5.54
C ILE A 99 14.38 -7.14 -6.72
N LEU A 100 13.69 -7.48 -7.80
CA LEU A 100 13.51 -6.59 -8.95
C LEU A 100 12.78 -5.30 -8.55
N TYR A 101 11.71 -5.39 -7.74
CA TYR A 101 10.98 -4.21 -7.27
C TYR A 101 11.88 -3.27 -6.46
N LYS A 102 12.59 -3.81 -5.46
CA LYS A 102 13.55 -3.05 -4.64
C LYS A 102 14.65 -2.41 -5.50
N ASN A 103 15.27 -3.18 -6.37
CA ASN A 103 16.37 -2.71 -7.21
C ASN A 103 15.92 -1.60 -8.17
N TYR A 104 14.71 -1.74 -8.72
CA TYR A 104 14.11 -0.72 -9.57
C TYR A 104 13.88 0.60 -8.82
N ILE A 105 13.31 0.53 -7.61
CA ILE A 105 13.14 1.70 -6.74
C ILE A 105 14.48 2.36 -6.42
N LEU A 106 15.49 1.58 -6.04
CA LEU A 106 16.84 2.09 -5.76
C LEU A 106 17.41 2.83 -6.98
N LYS A 107 17.36 2.21 -8.16
CA LYS A 107 17.82 2.82 -9.43
C LYS A 107 17.16 4.19 -9.64
N ILE A 108 15.84 4.28 -9.50
CA ILE A 108 15.10 5.52 -9.74
C ILE A 108 15.44 6.60 -8.72
N LEU A 109 15.59 6.24 -7.44
CA LEU A 109 15.95 7.19 -6.40
C LEU A 109 17.37 7.75 -6.61
N PHE A 110 18.35 6.92 -6.97
CA PHE A 110 19.72 7.37 -7.21
C PHE A 110 19.88 8.21 -8.48
N LEU A 111 19.02 8.03 -9.49
CA LEU A 111 19.01 8.87 -10.70
C LEU A 111 18.45 10.28 -10.43
N LYS A 112 17.71 10.50 -9.34
CA LYS A 112 17.10 11.80 -9.01
C LYS A 112 18.07 12.68 -8.21
N LYS A 113 18.88 13.47 -8.93
CA LYS A 113 19.88 14.40 -8.36
C LYS A 113 19.35 15.39 -7.32
N ASN A 114 18.05 15.72 -7.34
CA ASN A 114 17.43 16.64 -6.39
C ASN A 114 16.92 15.98 -5.08
N ILE A 115 17.11 14.66 -4.94
CA ILE A 115 16.83 13.89 -3.73
C ILE A 115 18.16 13.44 -3.13
N LEU A 116 18.46 13.90 -1.92
CA LEU A 116 19.55 13.35 -1.12
C LEU A 116 19.03 12.23 -0.23
N ILE A 117 19.80 11.17 -0.05
CA ILE A 117 19.45 10.04 0.80
C ILE A 117 20.50 9.92 1.90
N GLU A 118 20.06 9.86 3.16
CA GLU A 118 20.91 9.70 4.33
C GLU A 118 20.49 8.46 5.12
N GLN A 119 21.46 7.63 5.49
CA GLN A 119 21.24 6.61 6.50
C GLN A 119 21.36 7.22 7.89
N ASN A 120 20.26 7.33 8.62
CA ASN A 120 20.27 7.71 10.02
C ASN A 120 18.99 7.32 10.76
N GLU A 121 19.08 7.25 12.09
CA GLU A 121 17.91 7.06 12.94
C GLU A 121 17.55 8.36 13.67
N ILE A 122 16.37 8.88 13.36
CA ILE A 122 15.84 10.10 13.97
C ILE A 122 15.25 9.76 15.35
N ASN A 123 15.67 10.50 16.37
CA ASN A 123 15.19 10.30 17.75
C ASN A 123 14.37 11.49 18.29
N LYS A 124 14.56 12.70 17.75
CA LYS A 124 13.93 13.92 18.26
C LYS A 124 13.60 14.89 17.13
N ILE A 125 12.40 15.46 17.19
CA ILE A 125 11.93 16.50 16.28
C ILE A 125 11.59 17.73 17.11
N ILE A 126 12.15 18.89 16.76
CA ILE A 126 11.87 20.17 17.42
C ILE A 126 11.37 21.15 16.38
N ARG A 127 10.20 21.75 16.62
CA ARG A 127 9.67 22.82 15.78
C ARG A 127 10.11 24.17 16.34
N PHE A 128 10.79 24.98 15.53
CA PHE A 128 11.23 26.33 15.90
C PHE A 128 10.75 27.34 14.86
N LYS A 129 9.74 28.14 15.21
CA LYS A 129 9.05 29.07 14.30
C LYS A 129 8.64 28.38 12.99
N LYS A 130 9.22 28.80 11.86
CA LYS A 130 8.95 28.28 10.51
C LYS A 130 9.85 27.09 10.10
N LYS A 131 10.80 26.70 10.95
CA LYS A 131 11.77 25.63 10.69
C LYS A 131 11.56 24.45 11.63
N ILE A 132 12.03 23.29 11.21
CA ILE A 132 11.99 22.05 11.97
C ILE A 132 13.42 21.51 12.04
N LEU A 133 13.88 21.26 13.26
CA LEU A 133 15.15 20.62 13.56
C LEU A 133 14.90 19.13 13.78
N ILE A 134 15.66 18.29 13.08
CA ILE A 134 15.52 16.83 13.12
C ILE A 134 16.84 16.27 13.59
N PHE A 135 16.86 15.72 14.81
CA PHE A 135 18.05 15.19 15.44
C PHE A 135 18.15 13.68 15.25
N ASN A 136 19.36 13.22 14.99
CA ASN A 136 19.69 11.80 14.99
C ASN A 136 20.19 11.32 16.36
N LYS A 137 20.50 10.02 16.45
CA LYS A 137 21.09 9.42 17.66
C LYS A 137 22.42 10.04 18.09
N LEU A 138 23.21 10.53 17.14
CA LEU A 138 24.52 11.16 17.37
C LEU A 138 24.42 12.66 17.69
N LYS A 139 23.22 13.20 17.92
CA LYS A 139 22.93 14.63 18.16
C LYS A 139 23.25 15.58 17.00
N PHE A 140 23.67 15.08 15.83
CA PHE A 140 23.65 15.89 14.61
C PHE A 140 22.22 16.20 14.22
N PHE A 141 22.01 17.35 13.57
CA PHE A 141 20.69 17.76 13.15
C PHE A 141 20.64 18.24 11.69
N ASN A 142 19.50 17.98 11.07
CA ASN A 142 19.12 18.55 9.79
C ASN A 142 18.06 19.65 10.00
N ILE A 143 18.05 20.66 9.13
CA ILE A 143 17.06 21.74 9.15
C ILE A 143 16.12 21.58 7.96
N ALA A 144 14.81 21.51 8.22
CA ALA A 144 13.77 21.43 7.20
C ALA A 144 12.78 22.60 7.33
N LYS A 145 12.20 23.03 6.21
CA LYS A 145 10.99 23.88 6.23
C LYS A 145 9.73 23.04 6.50
N ILE A 146 9.66 21.84 5.90
CA ILE A 146 8.56 20.88 6.04
C ILE A 146 9.14 19.49 6.30
N ILE A 147 8.45 18.68 7.10
CA ILE A 147 8.75 17.25 7.25
C ILE A 147 7.58 16.38 6.84
N ILE A 148 7.87 15.18 6.34
CA ILE A 148 6.91 14.12 6.08
C ILE A 148 7.35 12.89 6.87
N VAL A 149 6.52 12.40 7.79
CA VAL A 149 6.86 11.22 8.61
C VAL A 149 6.20 9.98 8.02
N CYS A 150 7.05 9.08 7.52
CA CYS A 150 6.74 7.85 6.81
C CYS A 150 7.37 6.62 7.51
N ALA A 151 7.27 6.57 8.84
CA ALA A 151 8.01 5.63 9.68
C ALA A 151 7.56 4.16 9.61
N GLY A 152 6.60 3.84 8.74
CA GLY A 152 6.10 2.48 8.55
C GLY A 152 5.66 1.82 9.86
N THR A 153 6.06 0.57 10.06
CA THR A 153 5.79 -0.21 11.27
C THR A 153 6.96 -0.18 12.26
N PHE A 154 7.88 0.78 12.16
CA PHE A 154 9.12 0.75 12.95
C PHE A 154 8.95 1.38 14.34
N ILE A 155 8.10 2.40 14.49
CA ILE A 155 8.03 3.15 15.74
C ILE A 155 7.52 2.27 16.89
N ASN A 156 8.32 2.17 17.95
CA ASN A 156 8.08 1.37 19.17
C ASN A 156 7.58 -0.05 18.89
N SER A 157 8.14 -0.66 17.84
CA SER A 157 7.65 -1.93 17.33
C SER A 157 8.16 -3.15 18.09
N LYS A 158 7.26 -4.14 18.25
CA LYS A 158 7.52 -5.40 18.95
C LYS A 158 7.05 -6.56 18.08
N ILE A 159 7.94 -7.52 17.85
CA ILE A 159 7.65 -8.79 17.17
C ILE A 159 7.23 -9.82 18.21
N TYR A 160 6.21 -10.60 17.89
CA TYR A 160 5.64 -11.62 18.75
C TYR A 160 5.55 -12.97 18.05
N ILE A 161 6.14 -13.98 18.68
CA ILE A 161 6.12 -15.38 18.24
C ILE A 161 5.82 -16.26 19.47
N GLY A 162 4.58 -16.70 19.58
CA GLY A 162 4.06 -17.34 20.79
C GLY A 162 4.25 -16.46 22.03
N LYS A 163 4.98 -16.96 23.02
CA LYS A 163 5.32 -16.21 24.24
C LYS A 163 6.54 -15.29 24.08
N ASN A 164 7.31 -15.45 23.00
CA ASN A 164 8.54 -14.69 22.80
C ASN A 164 8.21 -13.31 22.22
N ILE A 165 8.77 -12.26 22.84
CA ILE A 165 8.61 -10.86 22.44
C ILE A 165 9.99 -10.29 22.13
N LYS A 166 10.19 -9.78 20.92
CA LYS A 166 11.42 -9.09 20.52
C LYS A 166 11.12 -7.65 20.14
N ALA A 167 11.63 -6.69 20.90
CA ALA A 167 11.56 -5.29 20.51
C ALA A 167 12.53 -5.02 19.36
N LEU A 168 12.04 -4.39 18.28
CA LEU A 168 12.89 -4.02 17.13
C LEU A 168 13.70 -2.75 17.40
N ASN A 169 13.15 -1.83 18.21
CA ASN A 169 13.79 -0.57 18.57
C ASN A 169 13.92 -0.45 20.09
N LYS A 170 15.16 -0.27 20.58
CA LYS A 170 15.53 -0.42 22.01
C LYS A 170 15.18 0.75 22.96
N ALA A 171 14.40 1.78 22.57
CA ALA A 171 14.13 2.90 23.48
C ALA A 171 12.81 3.66 23.25
N GLU A 172 11.74 3.31 23.99
CA GLU A 172 10.45 4.03 23.95
C GLU A 172 10.61 5.52 24.31
N LYS A 173 11.50 5.86 25.27
CA LYS A 173 11.74 7.25 25.76
C LYS A 173 12.54 8.15 24.80
N LYS A 174 13.17 7.60 23.76
CA LYS A 174 13.95 8.36 22.75
C LYS A 174 13.39 8.18 21.34
N SER A 175 12.11 7.83 21.24
CA SER A 175 11.45 7.58 19.96
C SER A 175 10.81 8.84 19.39
N ILE A 176 10.62 8.86 18.07
CA ILE A 176 9.82 9.88 17.37
C ILE A 176 8.42 10.00 17.97
N SER A 177 7.81 8.89 18.42
CA SER A 177 6.54 8.90 19.16
C SER A 177 6.57 9.84 20.35
N TYR A 178 7.66 9.88 21.12
CA TYR A 178 7.77 10.78 22.27
C TYR A 178 7.73 12.25 21.86
N SER A 179 8.37 12.61 20.73
CA SER A 179 8.28 13.98 20.20
C SER A 179 6.86 14.36 19.79
N PHE A 180 6.09 13.39 19.27
CA PHE A 180 4.69 13.60 18.89
C PHE A 180 3.71 13.58 20.07
N LYS A 181 3.98 12.80 21.12
CA LYS A 181 3.20 12.85 22.37
C LYS A 181 3.22 14.25 22.99
N LYS A 182 4.36 14.94 22.92
CA LYS A 182 4.50 16.32 23.45
C LYS A 182 3.64 17.36 22.75
N ILE A 183 3.12 17.06 21.55
CA ILE A 183 2.19 17.94 20.82
C ILE A 183 0.74 17.40 20.87
N ASN A 184 0.42 16.59 21.89
CA ASN A 184 -0.91 16.02 22.15
C ASN A 184 -1.53 15.24 20.98
N LEU A 185 -0.70 14.60 20.14
CA LEU A 185 -1.23 13.62 19.19
C LEU A 185 -1.59 12.33 19.92
N PHE A 186 -2.82 11.86 19.70
CA PHE A 186 -3.25 10.56 20.20
C PHE A 186 -2.47 9.44 19.52
N ILE A 187 -1.79 8.62 20.33
CA ILE A 187 -1.03 7.46 19.90
C ILE A 187 -1.70 6.20 20.42
N SER A 188 -1.96 5.25 19.54
CA SER A 188 -2.43 3.92 19.90
C SER A 188 -1.58 2.87 19.17
N LYS A 189 -1.90 1.58 19.36
CA LYS A 189 -1.13 0.46 18.81
C LYS A 189 -1.98 -0.40 17.90
N LEU A 190 -1.44 -0.71 16.72
CA LEU A 190 -2.00 -1.71 15.81
C LEU A 190 -1.16 -2.98 15.85
N LYS A 191 -1.78 -4.08 15.42
CA LYS A 191 -1.09 -5.34 15.14
C LYS A 191 -1.35 -5.81 13.73
N THR A 192 -0.32 -6.36 13.10
CA THR A 192 -0.40 -7.06 11.82
C THR A 192 0.37 -8.37 11.87
N GLY A 193 -0.16 -9.39 11.20
CA GLY A 193 0.47 -10.71 11.13
C GLY A 193 1.13 -10.97 9.78
N THR A 194 2.12 -11.84 9.78
CA THR A 194 2.79 -12.34 8.58
C THR A 194 2.87 -13.86 8.60
N PRO A 195 2.73 -14.56 7.46
CA PRO A 195 2.79 -16.02 7.40
C PRO A 195 4.23 -16.54 7.47
N PRO A 196 4.42 -17.86 7.63
CA PRO A 196 5.74 -18.44 7.45
C PRO A 196 6.17 -18.34 5.98
N ARG A 197 7.48 -18.36 5.74
CA ARG A 197 8.09 -18.55 4.42
C ARG A 197 8.66 -19.94 4.38
N LEU A 198 8.29 -20.70 3.36
CA LEU A 198 8.74 -22.08 3.19
C LEU A 198 9.77 -22.17 2.07
N ASP A 199 10.58 -23.23 2.07
CA ASP A 199 11.43 -23.57 0.94
C ASP A 199 10.62 -24.25 -0.17
N LEU A 200 10.65 -23.67 -1.37
CA LEU A 200 9.91 -24.13 -2.54
C LEU A 200 10.32 -25.54 -3.01
N ASN A 201 11.53 -26.01 -2.69
CA ASN A 201 12.01 -27.32 -3.16
C ASN A 201 11.32 -28.49 -2.44
N TYR A 202 10.71 -28.22 -1.29
CA TYR A 202 10.06 -29.22 -0.44
C TYR A 202 8.53 -29.19 -0.56
N LEU A 203 8.00 -28.57 -1.60
CA LEU A 203 6.57 -28.59 -1.94
C LEU A 203 6.27 -29.83 -2.78
N ASN A 204 5.19 -30.53 -2.45
CA ASN A 204 4.66 -31.59 -3.29
C ASN A 204 3.66 -30.99 -4.29
N TYR A 205 4.19 -30.51 -5.42
CA TYR A 205 3.43 -29.86 -6.49
C TYR A 205 2.28 -30.72 -7.04
N LYS A 206 2.42 -32.05 -7.06
CA LYS A 206 1.36 -32.97 -7.52
C LYS A 206 0.09 -32.92 -6.65
N LYS A 207 0.22 -32.46 -5.39
CA LYS A 207 -0.90 -32.33 -4.44
C LYS A 207 -1.42 -30.90 -4.30
N LEU A 208 -0.95 -29.99 -5.16
CA LEU A 208 -1.31 -28.59 -5.15
C LEU A 208 -2.06 -28.25 -6.44
N SER A 209 -3.06 -27.38 -6.33
CA SER A 209 -3.72 -26.84 -7.52
C SER A 209 -2.92 -25.66 -8.06
N VAL A 210 -2.76 -25.57 -9.38
CA VAL A 210 -1.95 -24.54 -10.04
C VAL A 210 -2.81 -23.32 -10.36
N GLN A 211 -2.28 -22.13 -10.11
CA GLN A 211 -2.85 -20.86 -10.56
C GLN A 211 -1.92 -20.18 -11.55
N TYR A 212 -2.33 -20.22 -12.83
CA TYR A 212 -1.68 -19.49 -13.91
C TYR A 212 -2.10 -18.01 -13.92
N SER A 213 -1.25 -17.19 -14.54
CA SER A 213 -1.64 -15.83 -14.91
C SER A 213 -2.74 -15.86 -15.97
N ASP A 214 -3.59 -14.84 -15.99
CA ASP A 214 -4.72 -14.76 -16.93
C ASP A 214 -4.71 -13.52 -17.85
N TYR A 215 -4.09 -12.41 -17.46
CA TYR A 215 -4.09 -11.17 -18.25
C TYR A 215 -2.73 -10.49 -18.28
N THR A 216 -2.41 -9.83 -19.40
CA THR A 216 -1.12 -9.13 -19.63
C THR A 216 -1.18 -7.61 -19.47
N ILE A 217 -2.37 -7.06 -19.16
CA ILE A 217 -2.63 -5.62 -18.99
C ILE A 217 -1.62 -5.02 -18.01
N SER A 218 -0.96 -3.92 -18.39
CA SER A 218 -0.07 -3.14 -17.52
C SER A 218 -0.82 -2.04 -16.75
N TYR A 219 -0.25 -1.49 -15.68
CA TYR A 219 -0.79 -0.28 -15.07
C TYR A 219 -0.51 0.94 -15.97
N GLY A 220 0.69 1.03 -16.54
CA GLY A 220 1.03 2.10 -17.47
C GLY A 220 2.18 1.81 -18.43
N LYS A 221 3.28 1.17 -17.97
CA LYS A 221 4.41 0.85 -18.86
C LYS A 221 4.41 -0.64 -19.18
N ASN A 222 4.48 -0.97 -20.46
CA ASN A 222 4.62 -2.35 -20.90
C ASN A 222 6.09 -2.74 -20.84
N PHE A 223 6.47 -3.49 -19.80
CA PHE A 223 7.74 -4.20 -19.73
C PHE A 223 7.53 -5.66 -20.14
N ASN A 224 8.55 -6.25 -20.78
CA ASN A 224 8.60 -7.69 -20.97
C ASN A 224 8.76 -8.36 -19.60
N PHE A 225 7.98 -9.41 -19.35
CA PHE A 225 8.05 -10.17 -18.11
C PHE A 225 7.80 -11.65 -18.40
N ASN A 226 8.40 -12.52 -17.59
CA ASN A 226 8.19 -13.96 -17.70
C ASN A 226 6.87 -14.33 -17.03
N ASN A 227 5.87 -14.70 -17.84
CA ASN A 227 4.54 -15.04 -17.36
C ASN A 227 4.38 -16.51 -16.94
N ASN A 228 5.48 -17.28 -16.91
CA ASN A 228 5.45 -18.71 -16.60
C ASN A 228 5.52 -19.02 -15.10
N VAL A 229 5.72 -18.02 -14.24
CA VAL A 229 5.73 -18.23 -12.79
C VAL A 229 4.33 -18.60 -12.32
N LYS A 230 4.23 -19.73 -11.63
CA LYS A 230 2.96 -20.27 -11.13
C LYS A 230 2.81 -19.94 -9.66
N CYS A 231 1.61 -19.54 -9.27
CA CYS A 231 1.19 -19.63 -7.86
C CYS A 231 0.51 -20.98 -7.64
N PHE A 232 0.50 -21.46 -6.40
CA PHE A 232 -0.15 -22.71 -6.05
C PHE A 232 -1.20 -22.51 -4.97
N ILE A 233 -2.18 -23.39 -4.91
CA ILE A 233 -3.32 -23.30 -3.99
C ILE A 233 -3.46 -24.63 -3.25
N THR A 234 -3.60 -24.51 -1.93
CA THR A 234 -3.97 -25.60 -1.00
C THR A 234 -4.97 -25.08 0.01
N ASN A 235 -5.55 -25.95 0.83
CA ASN A 235 -6.57 -25.57 1.81
C ASN A 235 -6.22 -26.11 3.20
N THR A 236 -6.68 -25.42 4.23
CA THR A 236 -6.85 -26.00 5.57
C THR A 236 -8.06 -26.94 5.59
N ASP A 237 -8.14 -27.80 6.60
CA ASP A 237 -9.25 -28.72 6.85
C ASP A 237 -9.66 -28.69 8.34
N ASN A 238 -10.70 -29.46 8.69
CA ASN A 238 -11.16 -29.57 10.07
C ASN A 238 -10.08 -30.08 11.04
N LYS A 239 -9.18 -30.97 10.59
CA LYS A 239 -8.10 -31.50 11.43
C LYS A 239 -7.10 -30.39 11.79
N ILE A 240 -6.79 -29.51 10.85
CA ILE A 240 -5.93 -28.34 11.05
C ILE A 240 -6.62 -27.30 11.93
N ASN A 241 -7.90 -27.02 11.70
CA ASN A 241 -8.65 -26.07 12.52
C ASN A 241 -8.70 -26.51 13.98
N ASN A 242 -8.97 -27.80 14.23
CA ASN A 242 -8.94 -28.38 15.58
C ASN A 242 -7.54 -28.34 16.19
N PHE A 243 -6.49 -28.57 15.41
CA PHE A 243 -5.11 -28.45 15.89
C PHE A 243 -4.78 -27.02 16.34
N ILE A 244 -5.19 -26.00 15.58
CA ILE A 244 -4.97 -24.59 15.93
C ILE A 244 -5.76 -24.22 17.19
N LYS A 245 -7.05 -24.61 17.28
CA LYS A 245 -7.88 -24.39 18.48
C LYS A 245 -7.24 -24.99 19.74
N LYS A 246 -6.77 -26.24 19.68
CA LYS A 246 -6.07 -26.91 20.80
C LYS A 246 -4.79 -26.18 21.24
N ASN A 247 -4.12 -25.48 20.32
CA ASN A 247 -2.84 -24.81 20.59
C ASN A 247 -2.97 -23.29 20.74
N ILE A 248 -4.19 -22.77 20.91
CA ILE A 248 -4.42 -21.31 20.92
C ILE A 248 -3.71 -20.59 22.07
N LYS A 249 -3.52 -21.26 23.22
CA LYS A 249 -2.73 -20.75 24.37
C LYS A 249 -1.27 -20.47 24.02
N ASN A 250 -0.76 -21.05 22.93
CA ASN A 250 0.59 -20.83 22.41
C ASN A 250 0.65 -19.68 21.39
N SER A 251 -0.46 -18.99 21.11
CA SER A 251 -0.50 -17.77 20.29
C SER A 251 -0.25 -16.55 21.16
N SER A 252 0.47 -15.56 20.61
CA SER A 252 0.60 -14.26 21.26
C SER A 252 -0.73 -13.50 21.36
N LEU A 253 -1.67 -13.74 20.44
CA LEU A 253 -2.93 -13.00 20.34
C LEU A 253 -3.91 -13.29 21.48
N PHE A 254 -3.94 -14.54 21.94
CA PHE A 254 -4.87 -15.01 22.96
C PHE A 254 -4.24 -15.09 24.35
N ASN A 255 -2.93 -14.81 24.45
CA ASN A 255 -2.30 -14.56 25.73
C ASN A 255 -2.62 -13.12 26.17
N LEU A 256 -3.26 -12.96 27.34
CA LEU A 256 -3.81 -11.72 27.93
C LEU A 256 -2.85 -10.50 27.95
N LYS A 257 -1.56 -10.70 27.68
CA LYS A 257 -0.57 -9.62 27.56
C LYS A 257 -0.72 -8.78 26.27
N PHE A 258 -1.59 -9.17 25.33
CA PHE A 258 -1.66 -8.58 23.99
C PHE A 258 -2.90 -7.70 23.76
N LYS A 259 -2.91 -6.49 24.35
CA LYS A 259 -3.95 -5.47 24.09
C LYS A 259 -3.59 -4.63 22.86
N SER A 260 -3.90 -5.12 21.66
CA SER A 260 -3.91 -4.27 20.46
C SER A 260 -4.89 -4.75 19.40
N ILE A 261 -5.26 -3.80 18.55
CA ILE A 261 -6.31 -3.93 17.55
C ILE A 261 -5.71 -4.52 16.26
N GLY A 262 -6.28 -5.64 15.81
CA GLY A 262 -5.89 -6.32 14.57
C GLY A 262 -6.92 -6.12 13.45
N PRO A 263 -6.56 -6.46 12.21
CA PRO A 263 -7.46 -6.29 11.06
C PRO A 263 -8.57 -7.35 11.00
N ARG A 264 -9.82 -6.92 10.76
CA ARG A 264 -10.99 -7.78 10.53
C ARG A 264 -10.95 -8.51 9.20
N TYR A 265 -10.36 -7.92 8.16
CA TYR A 265 -10.41 -8.46 6.79
C TYR A 265 -9.25 -9.41 6.40
N CYS A 266 -8.08 -9.33 7.04
CA CYS A 266 -7.08 -10.42 7.00
C CYS A 266 -6.61 -10.73 8.41
N PRO A 267 -7.48 -11.36 9.22
CA PRO A 267 -7.06 -11.87 10.51
C PRO A 267 -6.01 -12.97 10.29
N SER A 268 -5.16 -13.17 11.29
CA SER A 268 -4.34 -14.39 11.38
C SER A 268 -5.23 -15.63 11.32
N ILE A 269 -4.71 -16.76 10.84
CA ILE A 269 -5.45 -18.02 10.71
C ILE A 269 -6.09 -18.45 12.04
N GLU A 270 -5.39 -18.25 13.16
CA GLU A 270 -5.91 -18.49 14.49
C GLU A 270 -7.15 -17.65 14.81
N ASP A 271 -7.15 -16.35 14.51
CA ASP A 271 -8.32 -15.46 14.68
C ASP A 271 -9.43 -15.75 13.66
N LYS A 272 -9.07 -16.13 12.43
CA LYS A 272 -10.02 -16.49 11.37
C LYS A 272 -10.89 -17.70 11.75
N ILE A 273 -10.30 -18.70 12.38
CA ILE A 273 -10.98 -19.93 12.82
C ILE A 273 -12.02 -19.66 13.92
N PHE A 274 -11.76 -18.69 14.81
CA PHE A 274 -12.73 -18.30 15.84
C PHE A 274 -13.83 -17.40 15.28
N LYS A 275 -13.51 -16.48 14.37
CA LYS A 275 -14.49 -15.58 13.73
C LYS A 275 -15.43 -16.28 12.77
N PHE A 276 -14.97 -17.35 12.12
CA PHE A 276 -15.74 -18.10 11.13
C PHE A 276 -15.80 -19.60 11.48
N PRO A 277 -16.45 -19.97 12.59
CA PRO A 277 -16.45 -21.35 13.09
C PRO A 277 -17.09 -22.35 12.11
N ASN A 278 -18.02 -21.88 11.27
CA ASN A 278 -18.76 -22.70 10.31
C ASN A 278 -17.95 -23.00 9.03
N ASN A 279 -16.82 -22.30 8.81
CA ASN A 279 -15.98 -22.52 7.63
C ASN A 279 -15.04 -23.70 7.87
N LYS A 280 -15.36 -24.85 7.26
CA LYS A 280 -14.59 -26.10 7.39
C LYS A 280 -13.18 -26.03 6.77
N ASN A 281 -13.00 -25.16 5.78
CA ASN A 281 -11.72 -24.95 5.12
C ASN A 281 -11.43 -23.46 4.89
N HIS A 282 -10.15 -23.16 4.75
CA HIS A 282 -9.64 -21.86 4.36
C HIS A 282 -8.57 -22.06 3.30
N GLN A 283 -8.75 -21.38 2.18
CA GLN A 283 -7.80 -21.37 1.07
C GLN A 283 -6.48 -20.70 1.48
N ILE A 284 -5.37 -21.30 1.04
CA ILE A 284 -4.00 -20.86 1.20
C ILE A 284 -3.39 -20.73 -0.20
N PHE A 285 -2.80 -19.57 -0.48
CA PHE A 285 -2.01 -19.37 -1.69
C PHE A 285 -0.52 -19.48 -1.34
N LEU A 286 0.20 -20.22 -2.17
CA LEU A 286 1.65 -20.36 -2.12
C LEU A 286 2.22 -19.50 -3.25
N GLU A 287 2.79 -18.37 -2.86
CA GLU A 287 3.12 -17.27 -3.75
C GLU A 287 4.66 -17.09 -3.77
N PRO A 288 5.34 -17.35 -4.89
CA PRO A 288 6.81 -17.18 -4.99
C PRO A 288 7.24 -15.74 -4.66
N GLU A 289 8.30 -15.56 -3.87
CA GLU A 289 8.77 -14.21 -3.47
C GLU A 289 9.67 -13.52 -4.51
N SER A 290 10.41 -14.27 -5.33
CA SER A 290 11.33 -13.76 -6.37
C SER A 290 11.85 -14.91 -7.25
N TYR A 291 12.33 -14.61 -8.47
CA TYR A 291 13.13 -15.53 -9.29
C TYR A 291 14.42 -15.96 -8.59
N PHE A 292 14.99 -15.10 -7.75
CA PHE A 292 16.28 -15.31 -7.08
C PHE A 292 16.11 -15.76 -5.63
N SER A 293 14.95 -16.33 -5.27
CA SER A 293 14.66 -16.78 -3.91
C SER A 293 14.02 -18.16 -3.90
N LYS A 294 14.41 -18.98 -2.93
CA LYS A 294 13.74 -20.24 -2.61
C LYS A 294 12.52 -20.05 -1.70
N GLU A 295 12.27 -18.83 -1.21
CA GLU A 295 11.17 -18.53 -0.31
C GLU A 295 9.82 -18.50 -1.05
N ILE A 296 8.84 -19.23 -0.50
CA ILE A 296 7.44 -19.14 -0.88
C ILE A 296 6.62 -18.52 0.26
N TYR A 297 5.83 -17.50 -0.06
CA TYR A 297 4.96 -16.81 0.87
C TYR A 297 3.64 -17.58 1.01
N VAL A 298 3.31 -18.01 2.23
CA VAL A 298 2.11 -18.84 2.51
C VAL A 298 0.92 -17.96 2.85
N ASN A 299 0.42 -17.24 1.85
CA ASN A 299 -0.68 -16.30 2.01
C ASN A 299 -1.94 -17.00 2.55
N GLY A 300 -2.57 -16.41 3.56
CA GLY A 300 -3.70 -17.01 4.31
C GLY A 300 -3.30 -17.74 5.59
N LEU A 301 -2.00 -18.00 5.83
CA LEU A 301 -1.49 -18.70 7.03
C LEU A 301 -0.73 -17.78 8.00
N SER A 302 -1.05 -16.49 8.02
CA SER A 302 -0.50 -15.54 8.99
C SER A 302 -0.85 -15.99 10.40
N ASN A 303 0.11 -16.07 11.32
CA ASN A 303 -0.10 -16.60 12.66
C ASN A 303 0.93 -16.05 13.64
N SER A 304 0.69 -16.24 14.93
CA SER A 304 1.66 -15.90 15.99
C SER A 304 1.88 -17.04 16.97
N LEU A 305 1.72 -18.28 16.48
CA LEU A 305 1.96 -19.49 17.24
C LEU A 305 3.45 -19.64 17.55
N SER A 306 3.80 -20.38 18.59
CA SER A 306 5.19 -20.69 18.91
C SER A 306 5.87 -21.52 17.79
N TYR A 307 7.19 -21.45 17.71
CA TYR A 307 7.99 -22.14 16.69
C TYR A 307 7.63 -23.63 16.52
N ASN A 308 7.50 -24.35 17.63
CA ASN A 308 7.18 -25.78 17.62
C ASN A 308 5.77 -26.06 17.06
N ILE A 309 4.80 -25.20 17.36
CA ILE A 309 3.45 -25.33 16.85
C ILE A 309 3.39 -24.99 15.36
N GLN A 310 4.13 -23.97 14.91
CA GLN A 310 4.22 -23.67 13.48
C GLN A 310 4.80 -24.84 12.67
N LYS A 311 5.88 -25.49 13.15
CA LYS A 311 6.44 -26.70 12.50
C LYS A 311 5.38 -27.81 12.40
N LYS A 312 4.65 -28.08 13.48
CA LYS A 312 3.60 -29.10 13.53
C LYS A 312 2.40 -28.75 12.63
N LEU A 313 2.07 -27.46 12.51
CA LEU A 313 1.00 -26.96 11.63
C LEU A 313 1.33 -27.22 10.15
N ILE A 314 2.54 -26.88 9.70
CA ILE A 314 2.98 -27.10 8.31
C ILE A 314 2.92 -28.58 7.93
N LYS A 315 3.35 -29.47 8.83
CA LYS A 315 3.29 -30.94 8.62
C LYS A 315 1.87 -31.48 8.37
N LYS A 316 0.82 -30.73 8.73
CA LYS A 316 -0.58 -31.14 8.56
C LYS A 316 -1.21 -30.69 7.24
N ILE A 317 -0.65 -29.67 6.57
CA ILE A 317 -1.27 -29.07 5.38
C ILE A 317 -0.90 -29.85 4.11
N LEU A 318 -1.90 -30.14 3.28
CA LEU A 318 -1.72 -30.87 2.02
C LEU A 318 -0.75 -30.13 1.08
N GLY A 319 0.14 -30.88 0.44
CA GLY A 319 1.15 -30.34 -0.48
C GLY A 319 2.39 -29.75 0.19
N ILE A 320 2.33 -29.37 1.47
CA ILE A 320 3.45 -28.73 2.18
C ILE A 320 3.91 -29.48 3.45
N LYS A 321 3.49 -30.75 3.58
CA LYS A 321 3.78 -31.57 4.79
C LYS A 321 5.27 -31.76 5.07
N LYS A 322 6.09 -31.83 4.01
CA LYS A 322 7.55 -32.02 4.09
C LYS A 322 8.32 -30.70 4.00
N SER A 323 7.62 -29.56 3.96
CA SER A 323 8.25 -28.28 3.69
C SER A 323 9.09 -27.76 4.85
N TYR A 324 10.27 -27.22 4.52
CA TYR A 324 11.14 -26.56 5.47
C TYR A 324 10.69 -25.10 5.70
N ILE A 325 10.67 -24.64 6.94
CA ILE A 325 10.35 -23.25 7.28
C ILE A 325 11.65 -22.44 7.25
N ILE A 326 11.80 -21.56 6.25
CA ILE A 326 12.93 -20.62 6.17
C ILE A 326 12.73 -19.48 7.16
N ARG A 327 11.51 -18.91 7.22
CA ARG A 327 11.16 -17.86 8.19
C ARG A 327 9.83 -18.17 8.85
N TYR A 328 9.80 -18.06 10.18
CA TYR A 328 8.58 -18.27 10.93
C TYR A 328 7.61 -17.10 10.78
N ALA A 329 6.33 -17.41 10.92
CA ALA A 329 5.26 -16.43 11.07
C ALA A 329 5.43 -15.65 12.38
N TYR A 330 4.99 -14.40 12.37
CA TYR A 330 4.98 -13.56 13.55
C TYR A 330 3.91 -12.48 13.43
N ASN A 331 3.56 -11.88 14.57
CA ASN A 331 2.83 -10.63 14.62
C ASN A 331 3.77 -9.49 14.97
N ILE A 332 3.56 -8.33 14.35
CA ILE A 332 4.22 -7.08 14.72
C ILE A 332 3.19 -6.12 15.30
N GLN A 333 3.50 -5.56 16.46
CA GLN A 333 2.79 -4.44 17.05
C GLN A 333 3.59 -3.16 16.82
N TYR A 334 2.93 -2.06 16.50
CA TYR A 334 3.58 -0.77 16.25
C TYR A 334 2.66 0.39 16.63
N ASP A 335 3.26 1.55 16.92
CA ASP A 335 2.53 2.78 17.20
C ASP A 335 1.95 3.37 15.90
N TYR A 336 0.75 3.95 16.01
CA TYR A 336 0.13 4.77 14.97
C TYR A 336 -0.52 6.00 15.60
N PHE A 337 -0.73 7.04 14.80
CA PHE A 337 -1.46 8.24 15.18
C PHE A 337 -2.87 8.21 14.62
N ASP A 338 -3.82 8.71 15.41
CA ASP A 338 -5.18 8.90 14.92
C ASP A 338 -5.21 9.88 13.73
N PRO A 339 -5.60 9.43 12.52
CA PRO A 339 -5.56 10.27 11.33
C PRO A 339 -6.56 11.44 11.37
N ARG A 340 -7.50 11.49 12.32
CA ARG A 340 -8.40 12.64 12.53
C ARG A 340 -7.67 13.92 12.91
N CYS A 341 -6.41 13.83 13.35
CA CYS A 341 -5.57 15.01 13.58
C CYS A 341 -5.10 15.69 12.27
N LEU A 342 -5.27 15.03 11.12
CA LEU A 342 -4.83 15.50 9.81
C LEU A 342 -5.93 16.23 9.06
N LYS A 343 -5.53 17.15 8.18
CA LYS A 343 -6.40 17.63 7.09
C LYS A 343 -6.37 16.61 5.96
N ILE A 344 -7.33 16.67 5.03
CA ILE A 344 -7.34 15.82 3.83
C ILE A 344 -6.08 16.00 2.94
N SER A 345 -5.36 17.11 3.13
CA SER A 345 -4.05 17.37 2.53
C SER A 345 -2.88 16.65 3.21
N LEU A 346 -3.14 15.84 4.26
CA LEU A 346 -2.21 15.06 5.10
C LEU A 346 -1.25 15.85 5.99
N ASN A 347 -1.37 17.17 6.06
CA ASN A 347 -0.71 17.94 7.11
C ASN A 347 -1.52 17.92 8.40
N ILE A 348 -0.82 17.95 9.54
CA ILE A 348 -1.44 18.08 10.86
C ILE A 348 -2.20 19.41 10.94
N LYS A 349 -3.41 19.39 11.51
CA LYS A 349 -4.33 20.55 11.57
C LYS A 349 -3.69 21.79 12.21
N PHE A 350 -2.98 21.61 13.33
CA PHE A 350 -2.31 22.67 14.10
C PHE A 350 -0.82 22.86 13.75
N ALA A 351 -0.21 21.90 13.04
CA ALA A 351 1.19 21.96 12.61
C ALA A 351 1.28 21.77 11.10
N ASN A 352 0.89 22.82 10.36
CA ASN A 352 0.69 22.73 8.92
C ASN A 352 1.98 22.45 8.08
N ASN A 353 3.16 22.43 8.70
CA ASN A 353 4.46 22.08 8.11
C ASN A 353 4.93 20.66 8.46
N ILE A 354 4.08 19.86 9.11
CA ILE A 354 4.33 18.45 9.42
C ILE A 354 3.24 17.62 8.73
N PHE A 355 3.65 16.67 7.91
CA PHE A 355 2.78 15.72 7.23
C PHE A 355 3.04 14.32 7.76
N LEU A 356 1.99 13.49 7.82
CA LEU A 356 2.07 12.08 8.18
C LEU A 356 1.54 11.24 7.02
N ALA A 357 2.24 10.17 6.65
CA ALA A 357 1.82 9.31 5.54
C ALA A 357 2.18 7.84 5.72
N GLY A 358 1.22 6.96 5.41
CA GLY A 358 1.40 5.50 5.41
C GLY A 358 0.86 4.82 6.66
N GLN A 359 1.51 3.74 7.07
CA GLN A 359 1.08 2.90 8.20
C GLN A 359 0.96 3.67 9.52
N ILE A 360 1.70 4.78 9.64
CA ILE A 360 1.65 5.69 10.78
C ILE A 360 0.26 6.32 10.98
N ASN A 361 -0.55 6.39 9.92
CA ASN A 361 -1.94 6.88 9.93
C ASN A 361 -2.95 5.73 10.09
N GLY A 362 -2.49 4.52 10.40
CA GLY A 362 -3.35 3.38 10.67
C GLY A 362 -3.73 2.52 9.45
N THR A 363 -3.20 2.79 8.25
CA THR A 363 -3.48 1.94 7.07
C THR A 363 -2.60 0.69 7.00
N THR A 364 -3.08 -0.40 6.39
CA THR A 364 -2.27 -1.62 6.17
C THR A 364 -2.29 -2.11 4.73
N GLY A 365 -1.50 -1.45 3.89
CA GLY A 365 -1.18 -1.89 2.54
C GLY A 365 -0.16 -0.97 1.89
N TYR A 366 0.56 -1.48 0.90
CA TYR A 366 1.58 -0.70 0.21
C TYR A 366 0.92 0.40 -0.61
N GLU A 367 -0.20 0.07 -1.26
CA GLU A 367 -0.95 0.93 -2.18
C GLU A 367 -1.59 2.11 -1.43
N GLU A 368 -2.20 1.85 -0.27
CA GLU A 368 -2.70 2.88 0.64
C GLU A 368 -1.56 3.77 1.15
N ALA A 369 -0.41 3.18 1.48
CA ALA A 369 0.75 3.94 1.96
C ALA A 369 1.35 4.82 0.87
N SER A 370 1.55 4.28 -0.33
CA SER A 370 2.03 4.99 -1.51
C SER A 370 1.10 6.13 -1.92
N SER A 371 -0.22 5.91 -1.86
CA SER A 371 -1.22 6.95 -2.13
C SER A 371 -1.13 8.12 -1.16
N GLN A 372 -0.98 7.83 0.14
CA GLN A 372 -0.74 8.85 1.16
C GLN A 372 0.60 9.56 0.95
N GLY A 373 1.64 8.80 0.63
CA GLY A 373 2.97 9.31 0.32
C GLY A 373 2.93 10.34 -0.80
N PHE A 374 2.29 10.00 -1.92
CA PHE A 374 2.07 10.90 -3.04
C PHE A 374 1.40 12.21 -2.63
N VAL A 375 0.28 12.13 -1.91
CA VAL A 375 -0.48 13.32 -1.48
C VAL A 375 0.35 14.20 -0.54
N ALA A 376 1.04 13.58 0.44
CA ALA A 376 1.90 14.31 1.36
C ALA A 376 3.09 14.97 0.65
N GLY A 377 3.72 14.28 -0.30
CA GLY A 377 4.83 14.80 -1.11
C GLY A 377 4.42 15.99 -1.96
N ILE A 378 3.36 15.85 -2.75
CA ILE A 378 2.83 16.93 -3.60
C ILE A 378 2.39 18.12 -2.77
N ASN A 379 1.64 17.92 -1.69
CA ASN A 379 1.18 19.03 -0.87
C ASN A 379 2.32 19.71 -0.11
N SER A 380 3.34 18.96 0.33
CA SER A 380 4.55 19.56 0.91
C SER A 380 5.26 20.45 -0.10
N ALA A 381 5.49 19.96 -1.32
CA ALA A 381 6.14 20.74 -2.36
C ALA A 381 5.33 21.97 -2.78
N ARG A 382 4.02 21.83 -2.99
CA ARG A 382 3.11 22.95 -3.28
C ARG A 382 3.13 23.99 -2.17
N LYS A 383 3.17 23.56 -0.90
CA LYS A 383 3.27 24.47 0.24
C LYS A 383 4.58 25.28 0.22
N ILE A 384 5.70 24.66 -0.13
CA ILE A 384 6.99 25.36 -0.28
C ILE A 384 6.90 26.44 -1.35
N LEU A 385 6.21 26.15 -2.45
CA LEU A 385 5.98 27.07 -3.56
C LEU A 385 4.82 28.05 -3.34
N LYS A 386 4.20 28.06 -2.14
CA LYS A 386 3.00 28.87 -1.82
C LYS A 386 1.81 28.63 -2.77
N LEU A 387 1.70 27.44 -3.34
CA LEU A 387 0.58 27.04 -4.18
C LEU A 387 -0.57 26.44 -3.35
N PRO A 388 -1.84 26.50 -3.83
CA PRO A 388 -2.97 25.88 -3.15
C PRO A 388 -2.77 24.38 -2.95
N LEU A 389 -3.04 23.87 -1.75
CA LEU A 389 -2.92 22.43 -1.46
C LEU A 389 -4.01 21.63 -2.18
N TRP A 390 -3.64 20.48 -2.71
CA TRP A 390 -4.59 19.54 -3.27
C TRP A 390 -5.36 18.82 -2.17
N LYS A 391 -6.68 18.78 -2.36
CA LYS A 391 -7.62 18.07 -1.49
C LYS A 391 -8.34 17.02 -2.34
N PRO A 392 -7.84 15.77 -2.41
CA PRO A 392 -8.46 14.70 -3.18
C PRO A 392 -9.93 14.53 -2.81
N LYS A 393 -10.81 14.27 -3.79
CA LYS A 393 -12.25 14.21 -3.57
C LYS A 393 -12.75 12.77 -3.65
N LYS A 394 -13.55 12.35 -2.66
CA LYS A 394 -14.11 10.99 -2.58
C LYS A 394 -14.97 10.59 -3.79
N TRP A 395 -15.53 11.56 -4.49
CA TRP A 395 -16.43 11.31 -5.61
C TRP A 395 -15.68 11.08 -6.94
N ASN A 396 -14.40 11.47 -7.03
CA ASN A 396 -13.61 11.34 -8.26
C ASN A 396 -12.35 10.47 -8.16
N SER A 397 -11.96 10.02 -6.96
CA SER A 397 -10.81 9.13 -6.77
C SER A 397 -10.92 8.25 -5.53
N TYR A 398 -10.36 7.03 -5.60
CA TYR A 398 -10.19 6.18 -4.42
C TYR A 398 -9.13 6.73 -3.46
N ILE A 399 -8.14 7.49 -3.93
CA ILE A 399 -7.26 8.29 -3.05
C ILE A 399 -8.12 9.25 -2.21
N GLY A 400 -9.11 9.91 -2.82
CA GLY A 400 -10.07 10.75 -2.11
C GLY A 400 -10.92 9.99 -1.09
N VAL A 401 -11.38 8.78 -1.42
CA VAL A 401 -12.13 7.91 -0.49
C VAL A 401 -11.26 7.52 0.70
N LEU A 402 -10.05 7.00 0.44
CA LEU A 402 -9.06 6.63 1.44
C LEU A 402 -8.82 7.77 2.45
N LEU A 403 -8.53 8.97 1.94
CA LEU A 403 -8.20 10.09 2.83
C LEU A 403 -9.41 10.64 3.57
N TYR A 404 -10.57 10.70 2.91
CA TYR A 404 -11.81 11.10 3.57
C TYR A 404 -12.14 10.19 4.76
N ASP A 405 -12.09 8.87 4.55
CA ASP A 405 -12.38 7.90 5.60
C ASP A 405 -11.43 8.05 6.79
N LEU A 406 -10.12 8.13 6.51
CA LEU A 406 -9.11 8.32 7.56
C LEU A 406 -9.30 9.63 8.33
N THR A 407 -9.46 10.76 7.65
CA THR A 407 -9.48 12.07 8.33
C THR A 407 -10.80 12.38 9.03
N ASN A 408 -11.90 11.78 8.59
CA ASN A 408 -13.23 12.05 9.15
C ASN A 408 -13.63 11.02 10.21
N PHE A 409 -13.43 9.73 9.93
CA PHE A 409 -13.88 8.66 10.82
C PHE A 409 -12.78 8.12 11.73
N GLY A 410 -11.51 8.37 11.40
CA GLY A 410 -10.39 7.74 12.09
C GLY A 410 -10.29 6.26 11.72
N ILE A 411 -9.65 5.49 12.60
CA ILE A 411 -9.58 4.04 12.41
C ILE A 411 -9.89 3.29 13.71
N GLN A 412 -10.74 2.27 13.60
CA GLN A 412 -10.99 1.31 14.69
C GLN A 412 -10.19 0.03 14.52
N GLU A 413 -9.58 -0.15 13.36
CA GLU A 413 -8.74 -1.28 12.97
C GLU A 413 -7.84 -0.84 11.81
N PRO A 414 -6.79 -1.59 11.46
CA PRO A 414 -5.94 -1.17 10.37
C PRO A 414 -6.71 -1.01 9.05
N TYR A 415 -6.80 0.22 8.55
CA TYR A 415 -7.65 0.56 7.40
C TYR A 415 -7.15 -0.13 6.13
N ARG A 416 -8.12 -0.61 5.33
CA ARG A 416 -7.88 -1.18 4.01
C ARG A 416 -8.91 -0.70 3.02
N ILE A 417 -8.43 -0.39 1.83
CA ILE A 417 -9.30 0.05 0.75
C ILE A 417 -10.02 -1.17 0.13
N PHE A 418 -11.31 -1.00 -0.14
CA PHE A 418 -12.12 -1.93 -0.94
C PHE A 418 -13.02 -1.11 -1.86
N THR A 419 -13.47 -1.70 -2.96
CA THR A 419 -14.37 -1.01 -3.88
C THR A 419 -15.74 -0.71 -3.27
N SER A 420 -16.16 -1.50 -2.27
CA SER A 420 -17.40 -1.29 -1.52
C SER A 420 -17.40 -0.04 -0.63
N LYS A 421 -16.25 0.60 -0.40
CA LYS A 421 -16.15 1.81 0.43
C LYS A 421 -16.62 3.08 -0.27
N SER A 422 -16.86 3.05 -1.58
CA SER A 422 -17.32 4.21 -2.32
C SER A 422 -18.76 4.06 -2.79
N ASP A 423 -19.60 5.03 -2.45
CA ASP A 423 -20.94 5.20 -3.04
C ASP A 423 -20.86 5.37 -4.57
N ASN A 424 -19.71 5.86 -5.07
CA ASN A 424 -19.46 6.11 -6.48
C ASN A 424 -18.72 4.95 -7.17
N ARG A 425 -18.77 3.72 -6.64
CA ARG A 425 -18.01 2.57 -7.18
C ARG A 425 -18.23 2.30 -8.68
N LEU A 426 -19.41 2.59 -9.22
CA LEU A 426 -19.70 2.44 -10.66
C LEU A 426 -18.94 3.46 -11.52
N PHE A 427 -18.62 4.62 -10.96
CA PHE A 427 -17.89 5.70 -11.60
C PHE A 427 -16.39 5.63 -11.31
N LEU A 428 -15.98 5.26 -10.10
CA LEU A 428 -14.57 5.08 -9.74
C LEU A 428 -14.07 3.74 -10.24
N ARG A 429 -13.88 3.58 -11.55
CA ARG A 429 -13.36 2.33 -12.11
C ARG A 429 -11.89 2.43 -12.43
N PHE A 430 -11.28 1.26 -12.54
CA PHE A 430 -9.90 1.11 -12.98
C PHE A 430 -9.71 1.65 -14.42
N ASP A 431 -10.58 1.24 -15.35
CA ASP A 431 -10.50 1.58 -16.78
C ASP A 431 -10.65 3.07 -17.07
N ASN A 432 -11.52 3.76 -16.31
CA ASN A 432 -11.89 5.14 -16.60
C ASN A 432 -11.11 6.19 -15.82
N ALA A 433 -10.11 5.77 -15.03
CA ALA A 433 -9.33 6.68 -14.18
C ALA A 433 -8.71 7.82 -14.97
N ILE A 434 -8.32 7.56 -16.22
CA ILE A 434 -7.73 8.55 -17.14
C ILE A 434 -8.65 9.77 -17.32
N PHE A 435 -9.94 9.55 -17.57
CA PHE A 435 -10.92 10.62 -17.77
C PHE A 435 -11.17 11.43 -16.50
N ARG A 436 -11.02 10.80 -15.32
CA ARG A 436 -11.27 11.44 -14.03
C ARG A 436 -10.11 12.32 -13.58
N LEU A 437 -8.87 11.90 -13.84
CA LEU A 437 -7.70 12.40 -13.11
C LEU A 437 -6.65 13.10 -13.97
N ILE A 438 -6.65 12.91 -15.29
CA ILE A 438 -5.55 13.42 -16.13
C ILE A 438 -5.33 14.93 -16.02
N ASN A 439 -6.41 15.71 -16.04
CA ASN A 439 -6.37 17.16 -15.93
C ASN A 439 -5.84 17.57 -14.54
N ILE A 440 -6.31 16.89 -13.49
CA ILE A 440 -5.84 17.13 -12.12
C ILE A 440 -4.35 16.86 -12.04
N SER A 441 -3.86 15.73 -12.57
CA SER A 441 -2.43 15.38 -12.57
C SER A 441 -1.55 16.44 -13.21
N TYR A 442 -2.00 17.01 -14.34
CA TYR A 442 -1.31 18.09 -15.03
C TYR A 442 -1.30 19.39 -14.21
N TYR A 443 -2.45 19.83 -13.70
CA TYR A 443 -2.55 21.05 -12.86
C TYR A 443 -1.78 20.95 -11.54
N LEU A 444 -1.58 19.73 -11.02
CA LEU A 444 -0.73 19.52 -9.85
C LEU A 444 0.77 19.66 -10.16
N GLY A 445 1.16 19.66 -11.43
CA GLY A 445 2.57 19.68 -11.89
C GLY A 445 3.25 18.31 -11.86
N CYS A 446 2.48 17.23 -11.67
CA CYS A 446 3.03 15.89 -11.47
C CYS A 446 3.25 15.11 -12.78
N LEU A 447 2.67 15.61 -13.87
CA LEU A 447 2.66 14.97 -15.17
C LEU A 447 3.36 15.86 -16.21
N PRO A 448 4.44 15.40 -16.86
CA PRO A 448 5.07 16.14 -17.94
C PRO A 448 4.11 16.44 -19.09
N ILE A 449 4.28 17.58 -19.76
CA ILE A 449 3.43 18.02 -20.87
C ILE A 449 3.32 16.97 -21.99
N VAL A 450 4.41 16.26 -22.30
CA VAL A 450 4.43 15.20 -23.32
C VAL A 450 3.45 14.07 -22.96
N LYS A 451 3.47 13.63 -21.70
CA LYS A 451 2.59 12.56 -21.22
C LYS A 451 1.12 13.04 -21.12
N PHE A 452 0.91 14.29 -20.74
CA PHE A 452 -0.43 14.91 -20.76
C PHE A 452 -1.03 14.95 -22.17
N LYS A 453 -0.27 15.44 -23.16
CA LYS A 453 -0.67 15.47 -24.57
C LYS A 453 -0.99 14.06 -25.10
N TYR A 454 -0.16 13.07 -24.77
CA TYR A 454 -0.41 11.67 -25.13
C TYR A 454 -1.77 11.16 -24.60
N TYR A 455 -2.06 11.32 -23.31
CA TYR A 455 -3.34 10.87 -22.76
C TYR A 455 -4.54 11.64 -23.30
N ASN A 456 -4.42 12.94 -23.52
CA ASN A 456 -5.48 13.71 -24.16
C ASN A 456 -5.75 13.25 -25.59
N SER A 457 -4.72 12.81 -26.33
CA SER A 457 -4.91 12.21 -27.65
C SER A 457 -5.71 10.89 -27.58
N LEU A 458 -5.47 10.06 -26.55
CA LEU A 458 -6.25 8.83 -26.32
C LEU A 458 -7.70 9.14 -25.97
N ILE A 459 -7.92 10.12 -25.08
CA ILE A 459 -9.26 10.59 -24.71
C ILE A 459 -10.00 11.14 -25.93
N TYR A 460 -9.34 11.96 -26.75
CA TYR A 460 -9.91 12.52 -27.97
C TYR A 460 -10.30 11.43 -28.97
N LYS A 461 -9.39 10.47 -29.25
CA LYS A 461 -9.67 9.31 -30.11
C LYS A 461 -10.87 8.51 -29.60
N PHE A 462 -10.95 8.31 -28.29
CA PHE A 462 -12.06 7.61 -27.66
C PHE A 462 -13.40 8.34 -27.86
N TYR A 463 -13.46 9.65 -27.59
CA TYR A 463 -14.68 10.43 -27.83
C TYR A 463 -15.05 10.52 -29.31
N LYS A 464 -14.08 10.64 -30.22
CA LYS A 464 -14.31 10.61 -31.67
C LYS A 464 -14.96 9.29 -32.09
N ASN A 465 -14.43 8.16 -31.59
CA ASN A 465 -15.00 6.84 -31.86
C ASN A 465 -16.43 6.70 -31.29
N LEU A 466 -16.67 7.18 -30.07
CA LEU A 466 -18.02 7.18 -29.48
C LEU A 466 -19.02 8.01 -30.31
N ILE A 467 -18.61 9.18 -30.83
CA ILE A 467 -19.46 10.00 -31.68
C ILE A 467 -19.75 9.30 -33.01
N ASN A 468 -18.74 8.70 -33.63
CA ASN A 468 -18.92 7.93 -34.86
C ASN A 468 -19.88 6.76 -34.67
N ILE A 469 -19.73 6.02 -33.57
CA ILE A 469 -20.64 4.92 -33.21
C ILE A 469 -22.08 5.42 -33.04
N ARG A 470 -22.29 6.60 -32.44
CA ARG A 470 -23.64 7.18 -32.29
C ARG A 470 -24.27 7.60 -33.62
N LYS A 471 -23.47 7.91 -34.64
CA LYS A 471 -23.97 8.22 -35.99
C LYS A 471 -24.43 6.98 -36.74
N ILE A 472 -23.81 5.84 -36.45
CA ILE A 472 -24.30 4.55 -36.93
C ILE A 472 -25.56 4.24 -36.12
N LYS A 473 -26.70 3.99 -36.79
CA LYS A 473 -27.96 3.56 -36.13
C LYS A 473 -27.83 2.12 -35.55
N LEU A 474 -26.80 1.86 -34.76
CA LEU A 474 -26.66 0.64 -33.95
C LEU A 474 -27.50 0.73 -32.66
N PHE A 475 -28.70 1.30 -32.75
CA PHE A 475 -29.63 1.36 -31.62
C PHE A 475 -30.03 -0.02 -31.10
N ASP A 476 -29.81 -1.07 -31.91
CA ASP A 476 -30.09 -2.46 -31.54
C ASP A 476 -29.00 -3.09 -30.64
N ASN A 477 -27.82 -2.47 -30.51
CA ASN A 477 -26.77 -2.99 -29.64
C ASN A 477 -26.89 -2.45 -28.21
N PHE A 478 -27.68 -3.14 -27.38
CA PHE A 478 -27.94 -2.81 -25.98
C PHE A 478 -26.66 -2.50 -25.17
N TYR A 479 -25.56 -3.25 -25.39
CA TYR A 479 -24.30 -3.05 -24.66
C TYR A 479 -23.65 -1.71 -24.99
N LEU A 480 -23.67 -1.34 -26.27
CA LEU A 480 -23.09 -0.10 -26.77
C LEU A 480 -23.89 1.11 -26.26
N PHE A 481 -25.22 1.01 -26.31
CA PHE A 481 -26.13 2.03 -25.79
C PHE A 481 -25.97 2.21 -24.27
N LYS A 482 -25.83 1.11 -23.51
CA LYS A 482 -25.57 1.14 -22.07
C LYS A 482 -24.25 1.87 -21.73
N LEU A 483 -23.16 1.59 -22.46
CA LEU A 483 -21.88 2.29 -22.29
C LEU A 483 -22.00 3.77 -22.60
N ILE A 484 -22.68 4.13 -23.70
CA ILE A 484 -22.93 5.52 -24.10
C ILE A 484 -23.79 6.25 -23.05
N ILE A 485 -24.86 5.65 -22.52
CA ILE A 485 -25.71 6.25 -21.47
C ILE A 485 -24.91 6.49 -20.19
N ILE A 486 -24.17 5.47 -19.74
CA ILE A 486 -23.30 5.57 -18.58
C ILE A 486 -22.37 6.76 -18.79
N MET A 487 -21.59 6.77 -19.86
CA MET A 487 -20.59 7.82 -20.08
C MET A 487 -21.19 9.21 -20.31
N SER A 488 -22.34 9.32 -20.98
CA SER A 488 -23.02 10.61 -21.20
C SER A 488 -23.69 11.16 -19.92
N LYS A 489 -24.37 10.32 -19.14
CA LYS A 489 -24.86 10.70 -17.80
C LYS A 489 -23.72 11.18 -16.90
N TYR A 490 -22.57 10.50 -16.95
CA TYR A 490 -21.42 10.88 -16.13
C TYR A 490 -20.68 12.12 -16.67
N TYR A 491 -20.60 12.34 -17.99
CA TYR A 491 -20.08 13.60 -18.55
C TYR A 491 -20.95 14.80 -18.17
N GLY A 492 -22.28 14.66 -18.22
CA GLY A 492 -23.23 15.66 -17.73
C GLY A 492 -23.06 15.96 -16.24
N TYR A 493 -22.79 14.92 -15.42
CA TYR A 493 -22.51 15.08 -13.99
C TYR A 493 -21.20 15.83 -13.72
N ILE A 494 -20.15 15.54 -14.50
CA ILE A 494 -18.86 16.25 -14.45
C ILE A 494 -19.05 17.73 -14.84
N LYS A 495 -19.82 18.02 -15.90
CA LYS A 495 -20.06 19.39 -16.36
C LYS A 495 -20.87 20.21 -15.34
N LYS A 496 -21.92 19.62 -14.75
CA LYS A 496 -22.77 20.30 -13.73
C LYS A 496 -22.06 20.59 -12.40
N LYS A 497 -21.05 19.81 -12.01
CA LYS A 497 -20.36 19.92 -10.71
C LYS A 497 -19.01 20.65 -10.72
N TYR A 498 -18.41 20.87 -11.89
CA TYR A 498 -17.11 21.54 -12.01
C TYR A 498 -17.13 22.89 -12.72
N PHE A 499 -18.24 23.25 -13.35
CA PHE A 499 -18.45 24.58 -13.94
C PHE A 499 -19.45 25.42 -13.12
N LYS A 500 -19.66 25.06 -11.85
CA LYS A 500 -20.02 25.98 -10.76
C LYS A 500 -18.80 26.07 -9.86
#